data_AF-A0A0F8W6N2-F1
#
_entry.id   AF-A0A0F8W6N2-F1
#
_cell.length_a   1.000
_cell.length_b   1.000
_cell.length_c   1.000
_cell.angle_alpha   90.00
_cell.angle_beta   90.00
_cell.angle_gamma   90.00
#
_symmetry.space_group_name_H-M   'P 1'
#
loop_
_entity.id
_entity.type
_entity.pdbx_description
1 polymer ?
#
loop_
_entity_poly.entity_id
_entity_poly.type
_entity_poly.pdbx_seq_one_letter_code
_entity_poly.pdbx_strand_id
1 'polypeptide(L)'
;MCKCSNISREGQKYCAKCHAAYMKEWRKTHKLKGSMRKKQNARAYLHTYIKRGKLQKLPCCICGLTDNLEAHHEDYNKPLEVVWFCRTHHLEYHKNLNA
;
A
#
# COMPACT_ATOMS: atom_id res chain seq x y z
N MET A 1 6.36 -28.32 -1.94
CA MET A 1 5.23 -28.65 -2.83
C MET A 1 3.98 -27.91 -2.36
N CYS A 2 3.18 -27.33 -3.26
CA CYS A 2 1.98 -26.55 -2.91
C CYS A 2 0.83 -27.49 -2.48
N LYS A 3 -0.13 -26.98 -1.70
CA LYS A 3 -1.33 -27.74 -1.26
C LYS A 3 -2.19 -28.30 -2.41
N CYS A 4 -2.13 -27.70 -3.59
CA CYS A 4 -2.89 -28.13 -4.76
C CYS A 4 -2.03 -28.84 -5.82
N SER A 5 -0.87 -29.37 -5.41
CA SER A 5 0.10 -30.06 -6.28
C SER A 5 0.71 -29.23 -7.41
N ASN A 6 0.31 -27.95 -7.56
CA ASN A 6 0.95 -27.02 -8.48
C ASN A 6 2.36 -26.60 -8.01
N ILE A 7 3.16 -26.13 -8.98
CA ILE A 7 4.47 -25.56 -8.70
C ILE A 7 4.31 -24.30 -7.84
N SER A 8 5.12 -24.21 -6.79
CA SER A 8 5.13 -23.05 -5.89
C SER A 8 5.95 -21.93 -6.53
N ARG A 9 5.63 -20.67 -6.21
CA ARG A 9 6.45 -19.54 -6.68
C ARG A 9 7.81 -19.58 -5.99
N GLU A 10 8.83 -19.02 -6.63
CA GLU A 10 10.16 -18.90 -6.06
C GLU A 10 10.12 -18.23 -4.68
N GLY A 11 10.80 -18.83 -3.69
CA GLY A 11 10.81 -18.38 -2.30
C GLY A 11 9.48 -18.48 -1.56
N GLN A 12 8.45 -19.12 -2.12
CA GLN A 12 7.11 -19.20 -1.52
C GLN A 12 6.66 -20.64 -1.32
N LYS A 13 5.92 -20.86 -0.23
CA LYS A 13 5.37 -22.20 0.11
C LYS A 13 4.21 -22.64 -0.79
N TYR A 14 3.48 -21.69 -1.36
CA TYR A 14 2.26 -21.94 -2.14
C TYR A 14 2.33 -21.27 -3.51
N CYS A 15 1.65 -21.85 -4.50
CA CYS A 15 1.35 -21.17 -5.77
C CYS A 15 0.49 -19.92 -5.51
N ALA A 16 0.41 -19.01 -6.48
CA ALA A 16 -0.31 -17.74 -6.33
C ALA A 16 -1.78 -17.93 -5.88
N LYS A 17 -2.50 -18.88 -6.48
CA LYS A 17 -3.91 -19.18 -6.16
C LYS A 17 -4.09 -19.68 -4.72
N CYS A 18 -3.28 -20.67 -4.31
CA CYS A 18 -3.36 -21.20 -2.94
C CYS A 18 -2.90 -20.18 -1.91
N HIS A 19 -1.92 -19.34 -2.24
CA HIS A 19 -1.52 -18.23 -1.37
C HIS A 19 -2.64 -17.20 -1.21
N ALA A 20 -3.32 -16.82 -2.29
CA ALA A 20 -4.47 -15.90 -2.23
C ALA A 20 -5.62 -16.48 -1.39
N ALA A 21 -5.95 -17.75 -1.57
CA ALA A 21 -6.97 -18.44 -0.78
C ALA A 21 -6.58 -18.50 0.70
N TYR A 22 -5.33 -18.86 1.01
CA TYR A 22 -4.80 -18.82 2.37
C TYR A 22 -4.92 -17.43 3.00
N MET A 23 -4.46 -16.40 2.29
CA MET A 23 -4.52 -15.01 2.77
C MET A 23 -5.97 -14.53 3.00
N LYS A 24 -6.93 -14.99 2.18
CA LYS A 24 -8.36 -14.70 2.39
C LYS A 24 -8.84 -15.22 3.74
N GLU A 25 -8.54 -16.47 4.07
CA GLU A 25 -8.91 -17.08 5.36
C GLU A 25 -8.13 -16.45 6.52
N TRP A 26 -6.83 -16.22 6.37
CA TRP A 26 -5.99 -15.59 7.39
C TRP A 26 -6.50 -14.20 7.81
N ARG A 27 -6.93 -13.37 6.85
CA ARG A 27 -7.52 -12.05 7.12
C ARG A 27 -8.89 -12.11 7.84
N LYS A 28 -9.56 -13.26 7.89
CA LYS A 28 -10.80 -13.39 8.68
C LYS A 28 -10.49 -13.40 10.18
N THR A 29 -9.45 -14.12 10.59
CA THR A 29 -9.06 -14.26 11.99
C THR A 29 -8.06 -13.19 12.44
N HIS A 30 -7.20 -12.71 11.53
CA HIS A 30 -6.16 -11.71 11.82
C HIS A 30 -6.61 -10.31 11.40
N LYS A 31 -7.59 -9.77 12.13
CA LYS A 31 -8.08 -8.40 11.89
C LYS A 31 -7.05 -7.37 12.35
N LEU A 32 -6.78 -6.38 11.51
CA LEU A 32 -6.00 -5.20 11.91
C LEU A 32 -6.76 -4.42 12.98
N LYS A 33 -6.03 -3.92 13.99
CA LYS A 33 -6.57 -3.16 15.11
C LYS A 33 -5.92 -1.77 15.19
N GLY A 34 -6.59 -0.85 15.87
CA GLY A 34 -6.05 0.49 16.20
C GLY A 34 -5.44 1.23 15.01
N SER A 35 -4.21 1.72 15.21
CA SER A 35 -3.46 2.52 14.23
C SER A 35 -3.26 1.81 12.88
N MET A 36 -3.01 0.50 12.89
CA MET A 36 -2.82 -0.28 11.65
C MET A 36 -4.08 -0.29 10.77
N ARG A 37 -5.25 -0.45 11.39
CA ARG A 37 -6.54 -0.38 10.68
C ARG A 37 -6.79 1.02 10.13
N LYS A 38 -6.43 2.06 10.89
CA LYS A 38 -6.52 3.46 10.44
C LYS A 38 -5.65 3.71 9.21
N LYS A 39 -4.38 3.30 9.24
CA LYS A 39 -3.45 3.43 8.10
C LYS A 39 -3.99 2.71 6.86
N GLN A 40 -4.54 1.50 7.03
CA GLN A 40 -5.17 0.76 5.92
C GLN A 40 -6.38 1.50 5.33
N ASN A 41 -7.28 2.00 6.19
CA ASN A 41 -8.48 2.69 5.75
C ASN A 41 -8.16 3.97 5.00
N ALA A 42 -7.21 4.76 5.49
CA ALA A 42 -6.81 6.01 4.85
C ALA A 42 -6.26 5.78 3.43
N ARG A 43 -5.39 4.78 3.27
CA ARG A 43 -4.88 4.35 1.96
C ARG A 43 -6.02 3.91 1.04
N ALA A 44 -6.91 3.03 1.52
CA ALA A 44 -8.04 2.54 0.72
C ALA A 44 -8.97 3.68 0.27
N TYR A 45 -9.21 4.67 1.13
CA TYR A 45 -10.03 5.83 0.84
C TYR A 45 -9.41 6.71 -0.24
N LEU A 46 -8.11 7.05 -0.10
CA LEU A 46 -7.34 7.78 -1.10
C LEU A 46 -7.39 7.09 -2.47
N HIS A 47 -7.09 5.79 -2.52
CA HIS A 47 -7.12 5.01 -3.76
C HIS A 47 -8.50 5.03 -4.43
N THR A 48 -9.57 5.01 -3.64
CA THR A 48 -10.95 5.10 -4.16
C THR A 48 -11.21 6.45 -4.83
N TYR A 49 -10.73 7.55 -4.23
CA TYR A 49 -10.89 8.90 -4.79
C TYR A 49 -10.10 9.08 -6.08
N ILE A 50 -8.86 8.58 -6.13
CA ILE A 50 -8.03 8.60 -7.35
C ILE A 50 -8.71 7.79 -8.46
N LYS A 51 -9.14 6.56 -8.16
CA LYS A 51 -9.81 5.70 -9.15
C LYS A 51 -11.10 6.32 -9.70
N ARG A 52 -11.80 7.10 -8.87
CA ARG A 52 -13.01 7.82 -9.27
C ARG A 52 -12.74 9.16 -9.96
N GLY A 53 -11.47 9.55 -10.14
CA GLY A 53 -11.09 10.85 -10.71
C GLY A 53 -11.40 12.04 -9.82
N LYS A 54 -11.75 11.82 -8.54
CA LYS A 54 -12.08 12.88 -7.57
C LYS A 54 -10.84 13.48 -6.90
N LEU A 55 -9.70 12.82 -7.06
CA LEU A 55 -8.40 13.31 -6.63
C LEU A 55 -7.39 13.00 -7.73
N GLN A 56 -6.67 14.01 -8.18
CA GLN A 56 -5.57 13.85 -9.12
C GLN A 56 -4.26 13.67 -8.35
N LYS A 57 -3.37 12.83 -8.87
CA LYS A 57 -2.01 12.74 -8.33
C LYS A 57 -1.26 14.03 -8.69
N LEU A 58 -0.53 14.60 -7.74
CA LEU A 58 0.35 15.73 -8.01
C LEU A 58 1.77 15.23 -8.31
N PRO A 59 2.59 16.00 -9.04
CA PRO A 59 4.01 15.69 -9.21
C PRO A 59 4.73 15.55 -7.86
N CYS A 60 5.89 14.89 -7.86
CA CYS A 60 6.74 14.80 -6.70
C CYS A 60 7.08 16.20 -6.18
N CYS A 61 6.84 16.47 -4.90
CA CYS A 61 7.07 17.81 -4.34
C CYS A 61 8.56 18.20 -4.23
N ILE A 62 9.48 17.25 -4.43
CA ILE A 62 10.93 17.50 -4.38
C ILE A 62 11.51 17.71 -5.78
N CYS A 63 11.24 16.81 -6.73
CA CYS A 63 11.87 16.86 -8.06
C CYS A 63 10.89 17.10 -9.22
N GLY A 64 9.58 17.19 -8.98
CA GLY A 64 8.59 17.43 -10.03
C GLY A 64 8.32 16.25 -10.98
N LEU A 65 8.91 15.06 -10.75
CA LEU A 65 8.57 13.86 -11.50
C LEU A 65 7.08 13.55 -11.40
N THR A 66 6.48 13.05 -12.48
CA THR A 66 5.03 12.76 -12.57
C THR A 66 4.73 11.27 -12.67
N ASP A 67 5.77 10.46 -12.82
CA ASP A 67 5.74 9.01 -12.90
C ASP A 67 6.06 8.35 -11.56
N ASN A 68 5.57 7.13 -11.39
CA ASN A 68 5.83 6.28 -10.21
C ASN A 68 5.65 7.00 -8.85
N LEU A 69 4.52 7.73 -8.75
CA LEU A 69 4.17 8.54 -7.58
C LEU A 69 3.51 7.73 -6.47
N GLU A 70 4.02 7.93 -5.26
CA GLU A 70 3.54 7.37 -4.00
C GLU A 70 3.00 8.50 -3.10
N ALA A 71 1.88 8.22 -2.43
CA ALA A 71 1.26 9.16 -1.51
C ALA A 71 1.79 8.91 -0.09
N HIS A 72 2.31 9.97 0.52
CA HIS A 72 2.71 9.98 1.91
C HIS A 72 1.61 10.61 2.77
N HIS A 73 1.22 9.90 3.82
CA HIS A 73 0.24 10.36 4.81
C HIS A 73 0.97 10.85 6.06
N GLU A 74 1.03 12.17 6.24
CA GLU A 74 1.48 12.80 7.50
C GLU A 74 0.48 12.55 8.63
N ASP A 75 -0.81 12.80 8.36
CA ASP A 75 -1.91 12.51 9.27
C ASP A 75 -2.90 11.53 8.63
N TYR A 76 -2.91 10.30 9.15
CA TYR A 76 -3.85 9.26 8.72
C TYR A 76 -5.33 9.56 9.08
N ASN A 77 -5.64 10.61 9.85
CA ASN A 77 -7.01 11.12 10.02
C ASN A 77 -7.51 11.90 8.80
N LYS A 78 -6.60 12.38 7.94
CA LYS A 78 -6.89 13.22 6.80
C LYS A 78 -6.50 12.50 5.51
N PRO A 79 -7.26 11.48 5.10
CA PRO A 79 -6.81 10.51 4.10
C PRO A 79 -6.57 11.08 2.70
N LEU A 80 -7.10 12.27 2.40
CA LEU A 80 -6.95 12.97 1.12
C LEU A 80 -5.88 14.08 1.18
N GLU A 81 -5.43 14.47 2.38
CA GLU A 81 -4.32 15.40 2.57
C GLU A 81 -3.03 14.58 2.57
N VAL A 82 -2.45 14.44 1.37
CA VAL A 82 -1.23 13.66 1.16
C VAL A 82 -0.18 14.47 0.44
N VAL A 83 1.08 14.18 0.75
CA VAL A 83 2.22 14.67 -0.01
C VAL A 83 2.57 13.65 -1.07
N TRP A 84 2.81 14.11 -2.30
CA TRP A 84 3.19 13.25 -3.41
C TRP A 84 4.71 13.20 -3.55
N PHE A 85 5.25 12.00 -3.56
CA PHE A 85 6.67 11.75 -3.79
C PHE A 85 6.86 10.76 -4.93
N CYS A 86 7.94 10.87 -5.70
CA CYS A 86 8.42 9.73 -6.45
C CYS A 86 8.99 8.68 -5.46
N ARG A 87 9.09 7.43 -5.89
CA ARG A 87 9.57 6.33 -5.04
C ARG A 87 10.90 6.63 -4.34
N THR A 88 11.87 7.25 -5.03
CA THR A 88 13.18 7.57 -4.44
C THR A 88 13.04 8.53 -3.27
N HIS A 89 12.40 9.69 -3.48
CA HIS A 89 12.21 10.68 -2.42
C HIS A 89 11.29 10.17 -1.30
N HIS A 90 10.34 9.29 -1.60
CA HIS A 90 9.51 8.68 -0.55
C HIS A 90 10.34 7.79 0.39
N LEU A 91 11.25 6.98 -0.16
CA LEU A 91 12.16 6.16 0.64
C LEU A 91 13.16 7.01 1.43
N GLU A 92 13.70 8.06 0.82
CA GLU A 92 14.58 9.02 1.52
C GLU A 92 13.86 9.72 2.66
N TYR A 93 12.61 10.11 2.46
CA TYR A 93 11.78 10.72 3.50
C TYR A 93 11.64 9.81 4.72
N HIS A 94 11.28 8.52 4.51
CA HIS A 94 11.20 7.52 5.59
C HIS A 94 12.56 7.17 6.22
N LYS A 95 13.67 7.38 5.51
CA LYS A 95 15.01 7.14 6.05
C LYS A 95 15.48 8.29 6.93
N ASN A 96 15.18 9.52 6.54
CA ASN A 96 15.65 10.74 7.22
C ASN A 96 14.78 11.12 8.42
N LEU A 97 13.48 10.87 8.33
CA LEU A 97 12.56 10.91 9.45
C LEU A 97 12.36 9.47 9.88
N ASN A 98 12.91 9.05 11.03
CA ASN A 98 12.66 7.71 11.59
C ASN A 98 11.14 7.51 11.80
N ALA A 99 10.41 7.09 10.76
CA ALA A 99 8.95 7.04 10.68
C ALA A 99 8.39 5.61 10.89
#